data_AF-A0A821LAF3-F1
#
_entry.id   AF-A0A821LAF3-F1
#
_cell.length_a   1.000
_cell.length_b   1.000
_cell.length_c   1.000
_cell.angle_alpha   90.00
_cell.angle_beta   90.00
_cell.angle_gamma   90.00
#
_symmetry.space_group_name_H-M   'P 1'
#
loop_
_entity.id
_entity.type
_entity.pdbx_description
1 polymer ?
#
loop_
_entity_poly.entity_id
_entity_poly.type
_entity_poly.pdbx_seq_one_letter_code
_entity_poly.pdbx_strand_id
1 'polypeptide(L)' 'MTTNNSYTNGHVVRKLNFGAGPAQLPLEVLESVQAEFLDYNGSGASVMELSHRSTTFAKVIEDAERDIRDI' A
#
# COMPACT_ATOMS: atom_id res chain seq x y z
N MET A 1 8.87 -17.08 -15.61
CA MET A 1 10.05 -17.18 -14.72
C MET A 1 9.57 -17.00 -13.29
N THR A 2 9.06 -18.06 -12.68
CA THR A 2 8.71 -18.11 -11.25
C THR A 2 9.91 -18.66 -10.52
N THR A 3 10.60 -17.83 -9.74
CA THR A 3 11.65 -18.31 -8.83
C THR A 3 11.10 -18.35 -7.43
N ASN A 4 11.39 -19.45 -6.75
CA ASN A 4 11.00 -19.77 -5.38
C ASN A 4 11.69 -18.81 -4.39
N ASN A 5 11.13 -18.63 -3.18
CA ASN A 5 11.67 -17.75 -2.13
C ASN A 5 13.17 -17.95 -1.91
N SER A 6 13.94 -16.85 -2.00
CA SER A 6 15.38 -16.83 -1.75
C SER A 6 15.62 -16.44 -0.29
N TYR A 7 16.09 -17.38 0.52
CA TYR A 7 16.49 -17.12 1.91
C TYR A 7 18.00 -16.84 1.92
N THR A 8 18.45 -15.74 2.53
CA THR A 8 19.86 -15.57 2.90
C THR A 8 19.93 -15.38 4.42
N ASN A 9 20.76 -16.19 5.09
CA ASN A 9 21.00 -16.14 6.54
C ASN A 9 19.74 -16.19 7.44
N GLY A 10 18.68 -16.90 7.03
CA GLY A 10 17.45 -17.02 7.82
C GLY A 10 16.53 -15.80 7.75
N HIS A 11 16.89 -14.77 6.99
CA HIS A 11 16.04 -13.61 6.72
C HIS A 11 15.40 -13.72 5.34
N VAL A 12 14.11 -13.40 5.25
CA VAL A 12 13.41 -13.27 3.97
C VAL A 12 13.93 -12.01 3.29
N VAL A 13 14.72 -12.16 2.23
CA VAL A 13 15.18 -11.02 1.43
C VAL A 13 14.16 -10.72 0.36
N ARG A 14 13.64 -9.48 0.36
CA ARG A 14 12.74 -9.00 -0.68
C ARG A 14 13.46 -9.05 -2.03
N LYS A 15 12.83 -9.70 -3.00
CA LYS A 15 13.38 -9.79 -4.36
C LYS A 15 13.38 -8.40 -5.01
N LEU A 16 14.46 -8.11 -5.74
CA LEU A 16 14.54 -6.91 -6.58
C LEU A 16 13.60 -7.09 -7.78
N ASN A 17 12.66 -6.17 -7.96
CA ASN A 17 11.73 -6.18 -9.09
C ASN A 17 12.11 -5.09 -10.09
N PHE A 18 12.73 -5.51 -11.21
CA PHE A 18 13.08 -4.65 -12.35
C PHE A 18 12.02 -4.64 -13.45
N GLY A 19 10.78 -5.06 -13.14
CA GLY A 19 9.68 -5.04 -14.10
C GLY A 19 9.36 -3.62 -14.57
N ALA A 20 9.08 -3.47 -15.86
CA ALA A 20 8.77 -2.18 -16.48
C ALA A 20 7.36 -1.63 -16.13
N GLY A 21 6.47 -2.48 -15.61
CA GLY A 21 5.09 -2.09 -15.28
C GLY A 21 4.18 -3.31 -15.10
N PRO A 22 3.41 -3.41 -13.99
CA PRO A 22 3.48 -2.57 -12.78
C PRO A 22 4.86 -2.67 -12.10
N ALA A 23 5.32 -1.56 -11.54
CA ALA A 23 6.66 -1.40 -10.96
C ALA A 23 6.72 -1.78 -9.47
N GLN A 24 7.93 -1.82 -8.90
CA GLN A 24 8.15 -2.07 -7.48
C GLN A 24 7.61 -0.91 -6.62
N LEU A 25 6.71 -1.22 -5.67
CA LEU A 25 6.30 -0.27 -4.63
C LEU A 25 7.33 -0.22 -3.48
N PRO A 26 7.47 0.94 -2.82
CA PRO A 26 8.25 1.07 -1.58
C PRO A 26 7.75 0.12 -0.49
N LEU A 27 8.64 -0.39 0.35
CA LEU A 27 8.29 -1.41 1.35
C LEU A 27 7.44 -0.80 2.48
N GLU A 28 7.83 0.38 2.92
CA GLU A 28 7.17 1.16 3.96
C GLU A 28 5.69 1.42 3.63
N VAL A 29 5.36 1.67 2.36
CA VAL A 29 3.96 1.85 1.92
C VAL A 29 3.18 0.56 2.04
N LEU A 30 3.77 -0.58 1.67
CA LEU A 30 3.12 -1.88 1.77
C LEU A 30 2.91 -2.32 3.23
N GLU A 31 3.86 -2.02 4.11
CA GLU A 31 3.75 -2.27 5.55
C GLU A 31 2.63 -1.42 6.18
N SER A 32 2.55 -0.14 5.84
CA SER A 32 1.45 0.73 6.28
C SER A 32 0.09 0.23 5.79
N VAL A 33 -0.02 -0.12 4.50
CA VAL A 33 -1.26 -0.69 3.94
C VAL A 33 -1.63 -2.00 4.62
N GLN A 34 -0.65 -2.86 4.92
CA GLN A 34 -0.91 -4.11 5.63
C GLN A 34 -1.45 -3.85 7.05
N ALA A 35 -0.85 -2.91 7.78
CA ALA A 35 -1.24 -2.59 9.15
C ALA A 35 -2.67 -2.04 9.24
N GLU A 36 -3.08 -1.23 8.25
CA GLU A 36 -4.40 -0.58 8.21
C GLU A 36 -5.42 -1.33 7.33
N PHE A 37 -5.06 -2.49 6.77
CA PHE A 37 -5.84 -3.13 5.72
C PHE A 37 -7.28 -3.46 6.14
N LEU A 38 -7.44 -3.91 7.39
CA LEU A 38 -8.73 -4.33 7.95
C LEU A 38 -9.42 -3.24 8.77
N ASP A 39 -8.67 -2.23 9.21
CA ASP A 39 -9.19 -1.10 9.98
C ASP A 39 -8.49 0.18 9.52
N TYR A 40 -9.08 0.81 8.51
CA TYR A 40 -8.56 2.04 7.96
C TYR A 40 -8.83 3.19 8.92
N ASN A 41 -7.77 3.77 9.48
CA ASN A 41 -7.81 4.94 10.37
C ASN A 41 -8.83 4.82 11.53
N GLY A 42 -8.98 3.62 12.11
CA GLY A 42 -9.89 3.36 13.24
C GLY A 42 -11.37 3.41 12.87
N SER A 43 -11.72 3.25 11.59
CA SER A 43 -13.11 3.22 11.11
C SER A 43 -13.83 1.89 11.39
N GLY A 44 -13.09 0.85 11.78
CA GLY A 44 -13.61 -0.51 11.97
C GLY A 44 -13.92 -1.23 10.66
N ALA A 45 -13.46 -0.71 9.52
CA ALA A 45 -13.66 -1.30 8.19
C ALA A 45 -12.40 -1.13 7.32
N SER A 46 -12.26 -1.99 6.32
CA SER A 46 -11.22 -1.84 5.32
C SER A 46 -11.47 -0.59 4.45
N VAL A 47 -10.42 0.05 3.97
CA VAL A 47 -10.52 1.12 2.95
C VAL A 47 -11.30 0.65 1.71
N MET A 48 -11.25 -0.65 1.39
CA MET A 48 -11.96 -1.25 0.26
C MET A 48 -13.48 -1.33 0.47
N GLU A 49 -13.95 -1.24 1.71
CA GLU A 49 -15.37 -1.34 2.09
C GLU A 49 -15.99 0.04 2.36
N LEU A 50 -15.17 1.10 2.43
CA LEU A 50 -15.65 2.45 2.63
C LEU A 50 -16.45 2.93 1.41
N SER A 51 -17.60 3.55 1.68
CA SER A 51 -18.34 4.24 0.64
C SER A 51 -17.48 5.37 0.06
N HIS A 52 -17.45 5.48 -1.27
CA HIS A 52 -16.79 6.58 -1.97
C HIS A 52 -17.35 7.97 -1.60
N ARG A 53 -18.54 8.03 -0.99
CA ARG A 53 -19.18 9.27 -0.49
C ARG A 53 -18.98 9.49 1.01
N SER A 54 -18.33 8.56 1.70
CA SER A 54 -18.02 8.75 3.12
C SER A 54 -17.02 9.88 3.31
N THR A 55 -17.12 10.61 4.40
CA THR A 55 -16.16 11.66 4.76
C THR A 55 -14.75 11.10 4.89
N THR A 56 -14.62 9.87 5.41
CA THR A 56 -13.33 9.16 5.52
C THR A 56 -12.69 8.95 4.16
N PHE A 57 -13.42 8.43 3.17
CA PHE A 57 -12.87 8.21 1.83
C PHE A 57 -12.68 9.51 1.04
N ALA A 58 -13.60 10.49 1.21
CA ALA A 58 -13.45 11.81 0.60
C ALA A 58 -12.12 12.47 0.99
N LYS A 59 -11.75 12.36 2.28
CA LYS A 59 -10.47 12.86 2.78
C LYS A 59 -9.27 12.20 2.09
N VAL A 60 -9.32 10.89 1.80
CA VAL A 60 -8.25 10.19 1.06
C VAL A 60 -8.03 10.81 -0.31
N ILE A 61 -9.12 11.12 -1.03
CA ILE A 61 -9.05 11.74 -2.35
C ILE A 61 -8.52 13.17 -2.26
N GLU A 62 -9.04 13.97 -1.33
CA GLU A 62 -8.60 15.35 -1.11
C GLU A 62 -7.11 15.42 -0.72
N ASP A 63 -6.66 14.53 0.16
CA ASP A 63 -5.25 14.43 0.57
C ASP A 63 -4.37 14.04 -0.62
N ALA A 64 -4.76 13.03 -1.41
CA ALA A 64 -4.00 12.61 -2.59
C ALA A 64 -3.91 13.70 -3.67
N GLU A 65 -5.00 14.43 -3.91
CA GLU A 65 -5.00 15.56 -4.84
C GLU A 65 -4.10 16.71 -4.38
N ARG A 66 -4.15 17.04 -3.08
CA ARG A 66 -3.27 18.06 -2.50
C ARG A 66 -1.81 17.64 -2.61
N ASP A 67 -1.49 16.41 -2.20
CA ASP A 67 -0.11 15.93 -2.15
C ASP A 67 0.53 15.95 -3.55
N ILE A 68 -0.21 15.63 -4.61
CA ILE A 68 0.29 15.74 -5.99
C ILE A 68 0.47 17.20 -6.44
N ARG A 69 -0.35 18.14 -5.95
CA ARG A 69 -0.23 19.58 -6.29
C ARG A 69 0.95 20.25 -5.57
N ASP A 70 1.33 19.73 -4.41
CA ASP A 70 2.39 20.28 -3.56
C ASP A 70 3.80 19.74 -3.93
N ILE A 71 3.89 18.78 -4.85
CA ILE A 71 5.13 18.23 -5.43
C ILE A 71 5.65 19.13 -6.56
#